data_AF-A0A2U8E3B2-F1
#
_entry.id   AF-A0A2U8E3B2-F1
#
_cell.length_a   1.000
_cell.length_b   1.000
_cell.length_c   1.000
_cell.angle_alpha   90.00
_cell.angle_beta   90.00
_cell.angle_gamma   90.00
#
_symmetry.space_group_name_H-M   'P 1'
#
loop_
_entity.id
_entity.type
_entity.pdbx_description
1 polymer ?
#
loop_
_entity_poly.entity_id
_entity_poly.type
_entity_poly.pdbx_seq_one_letter_code
_entity_poly.pdbx_strand_id
1 'polypeptide(L)'
;MHTLEKITRVAPLAALLALPFFLSATARAWDYESHRAINLIALDSLPADAPAFLHTPEARERIGFLAGEPDRWRNSYDPSIRHINQIEHFFDVEDMEPLGIKFADLPQFRYVFVSELTRARDIHADKLPKIDPARNRDATRAYPGFIPGPSPKTTASSSPASPT
;
A
#
# COMPACT_ATOMS: atom_id res chain seq x y z
N MET A 1 32.67 11.37 -45.86
CA MET A 1 31.28 11.77 -45.52
C MET A 1 30.46 10.65 -44.86
N HIS A 2 31.08 9.66 -44.17
CA HIS A 2 30.36 8.54 -43.53
C HIS A 2 30.37 8.61 -41.98
N THR A 3 31.22 9.45 -41.40
CA THR A 3 31.46 9.53 -39.95
C THR A 3 30.59 10.58 -39.26
N LEU A 4 30.13 11.61 -40.00
CA LEU A 4 29.33 12.72 -39.47
C LEU A 4 27.85 12.36 -39.29
N GLU A 5 27.29 11.42 -40.07
CA GLU A 5 25.90 10.97 -39.93
C GLU A 5 25.66 10.07 -38.69
N LYS A 6 26.68 9.39 -38.19
CA LYS A 6 26.54 8.53 -37.00
C LYS A 6 26.40 9.35 -35.72
N ILE A 7 27.06 10.51 -35.65
CA ILE A 7 27.09 11.37 -34.46
C ILE A 7 25.75 12.10 -34.27
N THR A 8 25.05 12.45 -35.35
CA THR A 8 23.75 13.12 -35.30
C THR A 8 22.58 12.18 -34.93
N ARG A 9 22.71 10.85 -35.09
CA ARG A 9 21.67 9.87 -34.70
C ARG A 9 21.80 9.32 -33.27
N VAL A 10 22.98 9.41 -32.65
CA VAL A 10 23.21 8.92 -31.27
C VAL A 10 22.80 9.92 -30.18
N ALA A 11 22.91 11.22 -30.44
CA ALA A 11 22.50 12.25 -29.48
C ALA A 11 21.01 12.21 -29.08
N PRO A 12 20.03 12.06 -30.00
CA PRO A 12 18.62 11.96 -29.61
C PRO A 12 18.30 10.64 -28.91
N LEU A 13 18.99 9.54 -29.24
CA LEU A 13 18.80 8.23 -28.60
C LEU A 13 19.34 8.20 -27.16
N ALA A 14 20.50 8.83 -26.93
CA ALA A 14 21.05 9.01 -25.59
C ALA A 14 20.17 9.92 -24.72
N ALA A 15 19.61 10.99 -25.29
CA ALA A 15 18.65 11.86 -24.60
C ALA A 15 17.33 11.13 -24.26
N LEU A 16 16.80 10.31 -25.17
CA LEU A 16 15.61 9.47 -24.90
C LEU A 16 15.85 8.40 -23.84
N LEU A 17 17.05 7.82 -23.77
CA LEU A 17 17.44 6.85 -22.75
C LEU A 17 17.75 7.49 -21.38
N ALA A 18 18.21 8.74 -21.36
CA ALA A 18 18.49 9.48 -20.13
C ALA A 18 17.23 10.05 -19.46
N LEU A 19 16.21 10.42 -20.25
CA LEU A 19 14.95 10.98 -19.75
C LEU A 19 14.23 10.12 -18.68
N PRO A 20 14.10 8.78 -18.82
CA PRO A 20 13.50 7.95 -17.77
C PRO A 20 14.34 7.88 -16.49
N PHE A 21 15.67 8.04 -16.56
CA PHE A 21 16.52 8.09 -15.36
C PHE A 21 16.30 9.38 -14.57
N PHE A 22 16.13 10.52 -15.24
CA PHE A 22 15.82 11.79 -14.57
C PHE A 22 14.38 11.85 -14.03
N LEU A 23 13.42 11.22 -14.70
CA LEU A 23 12.02 11.12 -14.23
C LEU A 23 11.84 10.09 -13.11
N SER A 24 12.69 9.08 -13.00
CA SER A 24 12.64 8.09 -11.92
C SER A 24 13.14 8.66 -10.57
N ALA A 25 14.08 9.61 -10.60
CA ALA A 25 14.64 10.23 -9.39
C ALA A 25 13.61 11.04 -8.57
N THR A 26 12.48 11.42 -9.15
CA THR A 26 11.40 12.16 -8.48
C THR A 26 10.27 11.25 -7.98
N ALA A 27 10.26 9.97 -8.35
CA ALA A 27 9.29 9.00 -7.88
C ALA A 27 9.72 8.39 -6.54
N ARG A 28 9.96 9.23 -5.52
CA ARG A 28 10.20 8.82 -4.13
C ARG A 28 8.89 8.48 -3.41
N ALA A 29 7.94 7.91 -4.14
CA ALA A 29 6.59 7.76 -3.63
C ALA A 29 6.62 6.82 -2.42
N TRP A 30 6.34 7.40 -1.25
CA TRP A 30 6.18 6.69 0.03
C TRP A 30 7.48 6.11 0.61
N ASP A 31 8.63 6.74 0.36
CA ASP A 31 9.84 6.44 1.14
C ASP A 31 9.75 6.98 2.59
N TYR A 32 10.78 6.76 3.40
CA TYR A 32 10.80 7.22 4.81
C TYR A 32 10.47 8.70 4.95
N GLU A 33 11.01 9.55 4.08
CA GLU A 33 10.77 11.00 4.13
C GLU A 33 9.31 11.33 3.85
N SER A 34 8.71 10.64 2.89
CA SER A 34 7.29 10.77 2.56
C SER A 34 6.40 10.33 3.73
N HIS A 35 6.67 9.16 4.32
CA HIS A 35 5.96 8.68 5.52
C HIS A 35 6.09 9.66 6.68
N ARG A 36 7.28 10.18 6.93
CA ARG A 36 7.52 11.19 7.97
C ARG A 36 6.73 12.46 7.68
N ALA A 37 6.76 12.97 6.45
CA ALA A 37 6.03 14.17 6.07
C ALA A 37 4.52 14.02 6.30
N ILE A 38 3.92 12.89 5.91
CA ILE A 38 2.48 12.62 6.13
C ILE A 38 2.13 12.60 7.61
N ASN A 39 2.95 11.92 8.43
CA ASN A 39 2.75 11.89 9.87
C ASN A 39 2.78 13.29 10.49
N LEU A 40 3.73 14.14 10.07
CA LEU A 40 3.83 15.51 10.58
C LEU A 40 2.65 16.38 10.14
N ILE A 41 2.22 16.27 8.89
CA ILE A 41 1.03 16.97 8.37
C ILE A 41 -0.22 16.54 9.14
N ALA A 42 -0.36 15.24 9.43
CA ALA A 42 -1.48 14.72 10.23
C ALA A 42 -1.49 15.32 11.65
N LEU A 43 -0.32 15.42 12.30
CA LEU A 43 -0.17 16.07 13.60
C LEU A 43 -0.50 17.57 13.56
N ASP A 44 -0.08 18.27 12.50
CA ASP A 44 -0.37 19.69 12.29
C ASP A 44 -1.86 19.95 12.02
N SER A 45 -2.58 18.92 11.56
CA SER A 45 -4.01 18.98 11.24
C SER A 45 -4.92 18.53 12.40
N LEU A 46 -4.35 18.15 13.54
CA LEU A 46 -5.14 17.74 14.70
C LEU A 46 -5.98 18.91 15.24
N PRO A 47 -7.23 18.66 15.65
CA PRO A 47 -8.05 19.68 16.28
C PRO A 47 -7.47 20.05 17.65
N ALA A 48 -7.79 21.24 18.15
CA ALA A 48 -7.26 21.76 19.42
C ALA A 48 -7.70 20.95 20.66
N ASP A 49 -8.76 20.14 20.53
CA ASP A 49 -9.28 19.24 21.56
C ASP A 49 -8.71 17.81 21.47
N ALA A 50 -7.76 17.56 20.57
CA ALA A 50 -7.03 16.31 20.56
C ALA A 50 -6.23 16.12 21.87
N PRO A 51 -5.91 14.87 22.25
CA PRO A 51 -5.13 14.62 23.46
C PRO A 51 -3.87 15.48 23.54
N ALA A 52 -3.72 16.25 24.62
CA ALA A 52 -2.69 17.28 24.76
C ALA A 52 -1.25 16.78 24.48
N PHE A 53 -0.97 15.51 24.79
CA PHE A 53 0.34 14.92 24.52
C PHE A 53 0.71 14.89 23.03
N LEU A 54 -0.27 14.84 22.11
CA LEU A 54 -0.01 14.83 20.67
C LEU A 54 0.49 16.18 20.14
N HIS A 55 0.24 17.26 20.87
CA HIS A 55 0.69 18.61 20.52
C HIS A 55 2.11 18.92 21.03
N THR A 56 2.76 18.01 21.77
CA THR A 56 4.10 18.29 22.29
C THR A 56 5.19 18.08 21.23
N PRO A 57 6.30 18.83 21.28
CA PRO A 57 7.44 18.62 20.38
C PRO A 57 8.00 17.20 20.45
N GLU A 58 7.98 16.57 21.62
CA GLU A 58 8.51 15.22 21.84
C GLU A 58 7.66 14.16 21.13
N ALA A 59 6.33 14.27 21.20
CA ALA A 59 5.42 13.38 20.49
C ALA A 59 5.57 13.57 18.98
N ARG A 60 5.66 14.82 18.51
CA ARG A 60 5.88 15.13 17.10
C ARG A 60 7.14 14.47 16.55
N GLU A 61 8.27 14.64 17.23
CA GLU A 61 9.52 14.05 16.76
C GLU A 61 9.48 12.53 16.84
N ARG A 62 8.92 11.95 17.91
CA ARG A 62 8.83 10.50 18.04
C ARG A 62 7.96 9.86 16.97
N ILE A 63 6.81 10.44 16.65
CA ILE A 63 5.91 9.96 15.59
C ILE A 63 6.54 10.12 14.21
N GLY A 64 7.26 11.23 13.98
CA GLY A 64 8.01 11.44 12.74
C GLY A 64 9.15 10.43 12.55
N PHE A 65 9.93 10.18 13.61
CA PHE A 65 11.04 9.22 13.59
C PHE A 65 10.58 7.76 13.36
N LEU A 66 9.45 7.38 13.95
CA LEU A 66 8.87 6.03 13.83
C LEU A 66 8.05 5.84 12.55
N ALA A 67 7.95 6.84 11.66
CA ALA A 67 7.10 6.77 10.48
C ALA A 67 7.46 5.63 9.51
N GLY A 68 8.74 5.27 9.41
CA GLY A 68 9.19 4.14 8.58
C GLY A 68 9.31 2.81 9.31
N GLU A 69 8.90 2.71 10.57
CA GLU A 69 9.05 1.47 11.34
C GLU A 69 8.30 0.27 10.74
N PRO A 70 7.05 0.40 10.23
CA PRO A 70 6.37 -0.70 9.53
C PRO A 70 7.16 -1.22 8.32
N ASP A 71 7.73 -0.31 7.53
CA ASP A 71 8.58 -0.66 6.39
C ASP A 71 9.89 -1.35 6.83
N ARG A 72 10.46 -0.98 7.97
CA ARG A 72 11.62 -1.69 8.54
C ARG A 72 11.24 -3.11 8.96
N TRP A 73 10.07 -3.29 9.58
CA TRP A 73 9.59 -4.60 10.03
C TRP A 73 9.32 -5.56 8.87
N ARG A 74 8.66 -5.13 7.79
CA ARG A 74 8.43 -6.00 6.61
C ARG A 74 9.71 -6.33 5.83
N ASN A 75 10.77 -5.57 6.02
CA ASN A 75 12.08 -5.83 5.43
C ASN A 75 13.02 -6.63 6.37
N SER A 76 12.53 -7.05 7.54
CA SER A 76 13.29 -7.91 8.46
C SER A 76 13.47 -9.33 7.90
N TYR A 77 14.44 -10.08 8.42
CA TYR A 77 14.66 -11.48 8.01
C TYR A 77 13.69 -12.47 8.66
N ASP A 78 12.89 -12.02 9.63
CA ASP A 78 11.95 -12.88 10.35
C ASP A 78 10.68 -13.11 9.49
N PRO A 79 10.42 -14.36 9.04
CA PRO A 79 9.26 -14.64 8.21
C PRO A 79 7.93 -14.42 8.94
N SER A 80 7.89 -14.54 10.28
CA SER A 80 6.68 -14.33 11.07
C SER A 80 6.29 -12.85 11.11
N ILE A 81 7.26 -11.96 11.31
CA ILE A 81 7.05 -10.50 11.28
C ILE A 81 6.65 -10.07 9.87
N ARG A 82 7.31 -10.60 8.85
CA ARG A 82 6.95 -10.34 7.46
C ARG A 82 5.54 -10.80 7.12
N HIS A 83 5.15 -11.99 7.57
CA HIS A 83 3.84 -12.56 7.32
C HIS A 83 2.70 -11.62 7.76
N ILE A 84 2.80 -11.08 8.97
CA ILE A 84 1.76 -10.21 9.53
C ILE A 84 1.80 -8.77 9.01
N ASN A 85 2.94 -8.32 8.47
CA ASN A 85 3.17 -6.90 8.19
C ASN A 85 3.15 -6.59 6.69
N GLN A 86 3.76 -7.44 5.86
CA GLN A 86 3.91 -7.22 4.42
C GLN A 86 2.56 -7.05 3.72
N ILE A 87 1.57 -7.85 4.09
CA ILE A 87 0.22 -7.85 3.50
C ILE A 87 -0.63 -6.65 3.93
N GLU A 88 -0.18 -5.84 4.87
CA GLU A 88 -0.88 -4.61 5.29
C GLU A 88 -0.43 -3.36 4.50
N HIS A 89 0.49 -3.51 3.53
CA HIS A 89 1.09 -2.41 2.78
C HIS A 89 0.52 -2.21 1.37
N PHE A 90 -0.33 -3.11 0.91
CA PHE A 90 -0.89 -3.09 -0.44
C PHE A 90 -2.25 -3.77 -0.47
N PHE A 91 -2.96 -3.58 -1.58
CA PHE A 91 -4.17 -4.31 -1.90
C PHE A 91 -4.25 -4.51 -3.43
N ASP A 92 -4.05 -5.75 -3.87
CA ASP A 92 -4.00 -6.16 -5.27
C ASP A 92 -5.43 -6.37 -5.78
N VAL A 93 -6.06 -5.27 -6.24
CA VAL A 93 -7.45 -5.27 -6.72
C VAL A 93 -7.63 -6.20 -7.94
N GLU A 94 -6.58 -6.40 -8.72
CA GLU A 94 -6.56 -7.27 -9.90
C GLU A 94 -6.83 -8.74 -9.57
N ASP A 95 -6.55 -9.20 -8.35
CA ASP A 95 -6.81 -10.57 -7.92
C ASP A 95 -8.30 -10.82 -7.65
N MET A 96 -9.10 -9.76 -7.48
CA MET A 96 -10.51 -9.86 -7.08
C MET A 96 -11.38 -10.53 -8.16
N GLU A 97 -11.24 -10.13 -9.42
CA GLU A 97 -12.03 -10.68 -10.53
C GLU A 97 -11.75 -12.18 -10.76
N PRO A 98 -10.49 -12.65 -10.83
CA PRO A 98 -10.17 -14.08 -10.86
C PRO A 98 -10.78 -14.89 -9.71
N LEU A 99 -10.87 -14.28 -8.52
CA LEU A 99 -11.47 -14.86 -7.32
C LEU A 99 -13.01 -14.80 -7.30
N GLY A 100 -13.64 -14.19 -8.30
CA GLY A 100 -15.10 -13.99 -8.32
C GLY A 100 -15.59 -13.02 -7.23
N ILE A 101 -14.70 -12.23 -6.64
CA ILE A 101 -15.02 -11.22 -5.62
C ILE A 101 -15.15 -9.88 -6.34
N LYS A 102 -16.27 -9.18 -6.14
CA LYS A 102 -16.41 -7.81 -6.60
C LYS A 102 -15.89 -6.87 -5.53
N PHE A 103 -15.06 -5.89 -5.92
CA PHE A 103 -14.53 -4.90 -4.99
C PHE A 103 -15.63 -4.17 -4.18
N ALA A 104 -16.76 -3.85 -4.82
CA ALA A 104 -17.90 -3.19 -4.18
C ALA A 104 -18.60 -4.06 -3.11
N ASP A 105 -18.42 -5.38 -3.17
CA ASP A 105 -19.07 -6.33 -2.26
C ASP A 105 -18.15 -6.76 -1.10
N LEU A 106 -16.92 -6.23 -1.03
CA LEU A 106 -15.96 -6.59 0.00
C LEU A 106 -16.57 -6.42 1.40
N PRO A 107 -16.45 -7.44 2.27
CA PRO A 107 -17.01 -7.36 3.59
C PRO A 107 -16.24 -6.33 4.42
N GLN A 108 -16.98 -5.64 5.27
CA GLN A 108 -16.45 -4.57 6.12
C GLN A 108 -15.42 -5.07 7.14
N PHE A 109 -15.57 -6.33 7.56
CA PHE A 109 -14.77 -6.91 8.64
C PHE A 109 -13.64 -7.77 8.08
N ARG A 110 -12.40 -7.49 8.52
CA ARG A 110 -11.19 -8.18 8.07
C ARG A 110 -11.32 -9.71 8.14
N TYR A 111 -11.78 -10.27 9.25
CA TYR A 111 -11.84 -11.73 9.38
C TYR A 111 -12.95 -12.38 8.54
N VAL A 112 -14.01 -11.64 8.22
CA VAL A 112 -15.01 -12.08 7.25
C VAL A 112 -14.41 -12.07 5.84
N PHE A 113 -13.69 -10.99 5.48
CA PHE A 113 -12.93 -10.93 4.23
C PHE A 113 -11.96 -12.09 4.10
N VAL A 114 -11.15 -12.36 5.13
CA VAL A 114 -10.19 -13.47 5.11
C VAL A 114 -10.90 -14.81 4.91
N SER A 115 -12.02 -15.05 5.60
CA SER A 115 -12.78 -16.29 5.45
C SER A 115 -13.34 -16.47 4.03
N GLU A 116 -13.88 -15.41 3.44
CA GLU A 116 -14.40 -15.41 2.07
C GLU A 116 -13.29 -15.58 1.03
N LEU A 117 -12.17 -14.87 1.23
CA LEU A 117 -10.97 -14.96 0.40
C LEU A 117 -10.42 -16.39 0.38
N THR A 118 -10.25 -17.03 1.55
CA THR A 118 -9.79 -18.41 1.64
C THR A 118 -10.72 -19.35 0.84
N ARG A 119 -12.03 -19.22 1.01
CA ARG A 119 -13.01 -20.01 0.26
C ARG A 119 -12.92 -19.76 -1.25
N ALA A 120 -12.83 -18.50 -1.67
CA ALA A 120 -12.74 -18.13 -3.08
C ALA A 120 -11.47 -18.70 -3.73
N ARG A 121 -10.34 -18.67 -3.01
CA ARG A 121 -9.08 -19.26 -3.46
C ARG A 121 -9.18 -20.76 -3.65
N ASP A 122 -9.84 -21.48 -2.74
CA ASP A 122 -10.04 -22.93 -2.89
C ASP A 122 -10.89 -23.27 -4.13
N ILE A 123 -11.91 -22.46 -4.41
CA ILE A 123 -12.82 -22.65 -5.56
C ILE A 123 -12.14 -22.27 -6.88
N HIS A 124 -11.31 -21.23 -6.88
CA HIS A 124 -10.72 -20.61 -8.08
C HIS A 124 -9.20 -20.75 -8.16
N ALA A 125 -8.63 -21.79 -7.53
CA ALA A 125 -7.19 -22.00 -7.47
C ALA A 125 -6.53 -22.10 -8.85
N ASP A 126 -7.28 -22.56 -9.86
CA ASP A 126 -6.86 -22.69 -11.26
C ASP A 126 -6.73 -21.35 -11.99
N LYS A 127 -7.37 -20.30 -11.49
CA LYS A 127 -7.38 -18.96 -12.09
C LYS A 127 -6.26 -18.04 -11.59
N LEU A 128 -5.53 -18.46 -10.56
CA LEU A 128 -4.50 -17.65 -9.92
C LEU A 128 -3.09 -18.06 -10.37
N PRO A 129 -2.12 -17.13 -10.33
CA PRO A 129 -0.73 -17.48 -10.53
C PRO A 129 -0.28 -18.56 -9.53
N LYS A 130 0.48 -19.55 -10.03
CA LYS A 130 1.08 -20.56 -9.15
C LYS A 130 2.09 -19.90 -8.22
N ILE A 131 1.94 -20.17 -6.93
CA ILE A 131 2.87 -19.68 -5.92
C ILE A 131 4.15 -20.51 -5.98
N ASP A 132 5.28 -19.85 -6.24
CA ASP A 132 6.62 -20.45 -6.13
C ASP A 132 7.00 -20.60 -4.65
N PRO A 133 7.12 -21.84 -4.13
CA PRO A 133 7.48 -22.06 -2.73
C PRO A 133 8.84 -21.45 -2.35
N ALA A 134 9.80 -21.38 -3.30
CA ALA A 134 11.11 -20.79 -3.05
C ALA A 134 11.04 -19.27 -2.82
N ARG A 135 9.97 -18.62 -3.32
CA ARG A 135 9.72 -17.17 -3.20
C ARG A 135 8.57 -16.82 -2.26
N ASN A 136 8.10 -17.78 -1.45
CA ASN A 136 6.97 -17.61 -0.53
C ASN A 136 7.30 -18.07 0.91
N ARG A 137 8.51 -17.75 1.38
CA ARG A 137 8.99 -18.17 2.71
C ARG A 137 8.19 -17.60 3.89
N ASP A 138 7.48 -16.51 3.68
CA ASP A 138 6.63 -15.82 4.66
C ASP A 138 5.13 -16.09 4.42
N ALA A 139 4.77 -16.99 3.50
CA ALA A 139 3.39 -17.34 3.15
C ALA A 139 2.48 -16.15 2.72
N THR A 140 3.06 -15.01 2.35
CA THR A 140 2.30 -13.79 2.02
C THR A 140 1.66 -13.83 0.64
N ARG A 141 2.21 -14.62 -0.31
CA ARG A 141 1.71 -14.71 -1.71
C ARG A 141 0.31 -15.30 -1.85
N ALA A 142 -0.25 -15.85 -0.79
CA ALA A 142 -1.62 -16.34 -0.77
C ALA A 142 -2.65 -15.22 -0.54
N TYR A 143 -2.21 -14.01 -0.20
CA TYR A 143 -3.09 -12.90 0.15
C TYR A 143 -2.87 -11.73 -0.80
N PRO A 144 -3.94 -11.12 -1.34
CA PRO A 144 -3.89 -9.95 -2.20
C PRO A 144 -3.68 -8.66 -1.39
N GLY A 145 -3.13 -8.76 -0.18
CA GLY A 145 -3.03 -7.67 0.77
C GLY A 145 -4.35 -7.31 1.48
N PHE A 146 -4.31 -6.27 2.32
CA PHE A 146 -5.42 -5.80 3.15
C PHE A 146 -5.56 -4.29 3.11
N ILE A 147 -6.81 -3.83 3.13
CA ILE A 147 -7.13 -2.40 3.22
C ILE A 147 -7.18 -2.00 4.70
N PRO A 148 -6.60 -0.83 5.08
CA PRO A 148 -6.74 -0.29 6.42
C PRO A 148 -8.17 0.22 6.64
N GLY A 149 -9.04 -0.66 7.13
CA GLY A 149 -10.36 -0.30 7.64
C GLY A 149 -11.54 -0.69 6.75
N PRO A 150 -12.77 -0.42 7.23
CA PRO A 150 -14.00 -0.86 6.58
C PRO A 150 -14.13 -0.28 5.17
N SER A 151 -14.47 -1.13 4.19
CA SER A 151 -15.02 -0.65 2.90
C SER A 151 -16.25 0.22 3.21
N PRO A 152 -16.39 1.41 2.59
CA PRO A 152 -17.56 2.25 2.79
C PRO A 152 -18.76 1.59 2.11
N LYS A 153 -19.39 0.61 2.78
CA LYS A 153 -20.80 0.38 2.57
C LYS A 153 -21.47 1.67 3.04
N THR A 154 -21.86 2.51 2.10
CA THR A 154 -22.77 3.62 2.32
C THR A 154 -24.08 3.04 2.87
N THR A 155 -24.15 2.85 4.18
CA THR A 155 -25.42 2.77 4.87
C THR A 155 -25.95 4.21 4.92
N ALA A 156 -26.57 4.62 3.82
CA ALA A 156 -27.55 5.69 3.86
C ALA A 156 -28.75 5.19 4.69
N SER A 157 -28.56 5.07 6.01
CA SER A 157 -29.65 4.93 6.96
C SER A 157 -29.85 6.31 7.56
N SER A 158 -30.71 7.09 6.93
CA SER A 158 -31.27 8.30 7.50
C SER A 158 -31.91 7.98 8.85
N SER A 159 -31.28 8.40 9.95
CA SER A 159 -32.00 8.55 11.22
C SER A 159 -33.00 9.69 11.06
N PRO A 160 -34.31 9.50 11.34
CA PRO A 160 -35.22 10.62 11.44
C PRO A 160 -34.86 11.42 12.69
N ALA A 161 -34.72 12.73 12.53
CA ALA A 161 -34.55 13.65 13.64
C ALA A 161 -35.73 13.53 14.61
N SER A 162 -35.43 13.35 15.90
CA SER A 162 -36.44 13.45 16.97
C SER A 162 -37.03 14.87 16.99
N PRO A 163 -38.36 15.04 16.97
CA PRO A 163 -38.94 16.35 17.18
C PRO A 163 -38.89 16.70 18.67
N THR A 164 -38.42 17.91 18.94
CA THR A 164 -38.63 18.65 20.20
C THR A 164 -40.09 19.02 20.39
#